data_AF-A0A285ZUK2-F1
#
_entry.id   AF-A0A285ZUK2-F1
#
_cell.length_a   1.000
_cell.length_b   1.000
_cell.length_c   1.000
_cell.angle_alpha   90.00
_cell.angle_beta   90.00
_cell.angle_gamma   90.00
#
_symmetry.space_group_name_H-M   'P 1'
#
loop_
_entity.id
_entity.type
_entity.pdbx_description
1 polymer ?
#
loop_
_entity_poly.entity_id
_entity_poly.type
_entity_poly.pdbx_seq_one_letter_code
_entity_poly.pdbx_strand_id
1 'polypeptide(L)'
;MNKKLIVFFSLLVFIVIISLVIFNSGYELPNKNKHPEIPFFPRITNENDFTNRKVDSFYVNSYSLLKKSNLLLINYDKDTVDRQSTSLAIVNKSFKSIFHFKTTDYLHYTFDEKTNSLFLIENTGEGIKKGIIFNINLHKTEFIHELNEKAYENLKEKLKVIKHFTPNGNFTEAIFFVSNGGQFYIAKNELASRISKDMALTAGDNFNFLVSIVMAGDTSIHSNSIQLFDKTVISNRIKRLIVIGTPSSNSSDSKKPMIDEDKGWFSKSRYYFFKIKFNKTEVKFKTHLFYNSDVYFDELSEPKTSTDTLLYYAQNRFYQFYKKR
;
A
#
# COMPACT_ATOMS: atom_id res chain seq x y z
N MET A 1 66.07 20.51 12.69
CA MET A 1 64.60 20.54 12.46
C MET A 1 63.90 20.34 13.80
N ASN A 2 63.07 21.30 14.22
CA ASN A 2 62.43 21.25 15.54
C ASN A 2 61.47 20.06 15.63
N LYS A 3 61.71 19.11 16.54
CA LYS A 3 60.88 17.89 16.73
C LYS A 3 59.38 18.21 16.85
N LYS A 4 59.04 19.34 17.50
CA LYS A 4 57.66 19.86 17.62
C LYS A 4 57.00 20.17 16.27
N LEU A 5 57.79 20.64 15.31
CA LEU A 5 57.35 21.04 13.98
C LEU A 5 57.04 19.80 13.12
N ILE A 6 57.84 18.73 13.27
CA ILE A 6 57.60 17.42 12.63
C ILE A 6 56.31 16.79 13.14
N VAL A 7 56.13 16.77 14.46
CA VAL A 7 54.92 16.22 15.11
C VAL A 7 53.66 16.99 14.69
N PHE A 8 53.74 18.32 14.58
CA PHE A 8 52.64 19.14 14.12
C PHE A 8 52.24 18.82 12.68
N PHE A 9 53.21 18.78 11.76
CA PHE A 9 52.93 18.43 10.36
C PHE A 9 52.41 17.00 10.20
N SER A 10 52.94 16.02 10.94
CA SER A 10 52.44 14.65 10.87
C SER A 10 51.00 14.53 11.36
N LEU A 11 50.63 15.27 12.42
CA LEU A 11 49.24 15.29 12.93
C LEU A 11 48.29 15.92 11.92
N LEU A 12 48.69 17.03 11.29
CA LEU A 12 47.90 17.71 10.27
C LEU A 12 47.63 16.80 9.07
N VAL A 13 48.66 16.11 8.57
CA VAL A 13 48.53 15.14 7.48
C VAL A 13 47.58 14.00 7.88
N PHE A 14 47.69 13.48 9.10
CA PHE A 14 46.81 12.43 9.60
C PHE A 14 45.33 12.86 9.64
N ILE A 15 45.03 14.07 10.11
CA ILE A 15 43.66 14.62 10.14
C ILE A 15 43.10 14.77 8.71
N VAL A 16 43.91 15.25 7.77
CA VAL A 16 43.50 15.40 6.36
C VAL A 16 43.19 14.04 5.74
N ILE A 17 44.04 13.03 5.96
CA ILE A 17 43.83 11.66 5.46
C ILE A 17 42.55 11.07 6.06
N ILE A 18 42.33 11.18 7.37
CA ILE A 18 41.10 10.69 8.01
C ILE A 18 39.87 11.37 7.43
N SER A 19 39.92 12.69 7.24
CA SER A 19 38.80 13.44 6.67
C SER A 19 38.49 12.94 5.25
N LEU A 20 39.52 12.76 4.41
CA LEU A 20 39.37 12.21 3.05
C LEU A 20 38.77 10.80 3.07
N VAL A 21 39.20 9.92 3.98
CA VAL A 21 38.62 8.58 4.14
C VAL A 21 37.15 8.68 4.53
N ILE A 22 36.78 9.54 5.48
CA ILE A 22 35.39 9.71 5.92
C ILE A 22 34.49 10.18 4.77
N PHE A 23 34.93 11.20 4.01
CA PHE A 23 34.21 11.69 2.84
C PHE A 23 34.10 10.63 1.72
N ASN A 24 35.20 9.93 1.42
CA ASN A 24 35.20 8.84 0.43
C ASN A 24 34.35 7.64 0.86
N SER A 25 34.20 7.42 2.16
CA SER A 25 33.31 6.41 2.74
C SER A 25 31.83 6.84 2.76
N GLY A 26 31.50 7.95 2.11
CA GLY A 26 30.13 8.38 1.85
C GLY A 26 29.55 9.32 2.90
N TYR A 27 30.36 9.94 3.77
CA TYR A 27 29.87 11.02 4.65
C TYR A 27 29.55 12.29 3.85
N GLU A 28 28.43 12.94 4.13
CA GLU A 28 28.05 14.24 3.53
C GLU A 28 27.85 15.30 4.63
N LEU A 29 28.35 16.53 4.46
CA LEU A 29 28.19 17.55 5.49
C LEU A 29 26.71 17.88 5.75
N PRO A 30 26.21 17.75 6.99
CA PRO A 30 24.84 18.10 7.33
C PRO A 30 24.54 19.59 7.10
N ASN A 31 23.40 19.89 6.50
CA ASN A 31 22.85 21.25 6.38
C ASN A 31 21.48 21.30 7.07
N LYS A 32 21.35 22.21 8.04
CA LYS A 32 20.25 22.25 9.03
C LYS A 32 18.86 22.34 8.40
N ASN A 33 18.73 22.95 7.23
CA ASN A 33 17.61 22.87 6.30
C ASN A 33 17.85 23.92 5.20
N LYS A 34 18.09 23.50 3.96
CA LYS A 34 18.39 24.42 2.84
C LYS A 34 17.22 25.35 2.48
N HIS A 35 15.98 24.91 2.72
CA HIS A 35 14.76 25.68 2.43
C HIS A 35 13.90 25.79 3.71
N PRO A 36 14.26 26.68 4.66
CA PRO A 36 13.51 26.90 5.92
C PRO A 36 12.04 27.27 5.70
N GLU A 37 11.76 28.04 4.66
CA GLU A 37 10.44 28.55 4.28
C GLU A 37 9.48 27.48 3.75
N ILE A 38 10.02 26.37 3.22
CA ILE A 38 9.19 25.26 2.75
C ILE A 38 8.65 24.49 3.97
N PRO A 39 7.33 24.43 4.16
CA PRO A 39 6.75 23.76 5.32
C PRO A 39 6.79 22.23 5.17
N PHE A 40 6.68 21.55 6.30
CA PHE A 40 6.55 20.10 6.30
C PHE A 40 5.18 19.64 5.83
N PHE A 41 5.17 18.56 5.07
CA PHE A 41 3.95 17.85 4.70
C PHE A 41 3.11 17.53 5.96
N PRO A 42 1.77 17.71 5.93
CA PRO A 42 0.93 18.01 4.78
C PRO A 42 0.77 19.51 4.44
N ARG A 43 1.46 20.42 5.13
CA ARG A 43 1.43 21.86 4.82
C ARG A 43 2.24 22.20 3.57
N ILE A 44 1.95 23.36 2.98
CA ILE A 44 2.42 23.77 1.65
C ILE A 44 2.76 25.27 1.59
N THR A 45 3.67 25.67 0.69
CA THR A 45 4.17 27.07 0.59
C THR A 45 3.13 28.13 0.20
N ASN A 46 1.93 27.74 -0.24
CA ASN A 46 0.83 28.66 -0.55
C ASN A 46 -0.50 28.12 0.02
N GLU A 47 -0.53 27.89 1.33
CA GLU A 47 -1.72 27.36 2.01
C GLU A 47 -2.90 28.33 2.06
N ASN A 48 -2.70 29.61 1.70
CA ASN A 48 -3.79 30.57 1.56
C ASN A 48 -4.62 30.30 0.30
N ASP A 49 -3.97 30.04 -0.83
CA ASP A 49 -4.65 29.79 -2.12
C ASP A 49 -4.94 28.31 -2.38
N PHE A 50 -4.25 27.40 -1.69
CA PHE A 50 -4.37 25.96 -1.91
C PHE A 50 -4.76 25.23 -0.62
N THR A 51 -5.50 24.15 -0.80
CA THR A 51 -5.87 23.23 0.28
C THR A 51 -5.26 21.88 -0.02
N ASN A 52 -4.62 21.29 0.99
CA ASN A 52 -4.25 19.88 1.02
C ASN A 52 -4.99 19.22 2.17
N ARG A 53 -6.07 18.49 1.89
CA ARG A 53 -6.90 17.87 2.92
C ARG A 53 -6.72 16.36 2.93
N LYS A 54 -6.54 15.80 4.12
CA LYS A 54 -6.74 14.37 4.36
C LYS A 54 -8.21 14.05 4.08
N VAL A 55 -8.47 13.04 3.25
CA VAL A 55 -9.84 12.73 2.80
C VAL A 55 -10.58 11.78 3.74
N ASP A 56 -9.82 10.93 4.44
CA ASP A 56 -10.37 9.93 5.34
C ASP A 56 -9.52 9.85 6.61
N SER A 57 -10.13 9.67 7.78
CA SER A 57 -9.47 9.57 9.09
C SER A 57 -8.60 8.32 9.24
N PHE A 58 -8.91 7.24 8.53
CA PHE A 58 -8.27 5.94 8.74
C PHE A 58 -6.87 5.82 8.11
N TYR A 59 -6.05 4.95 8.69
CA TYR A 59 -4.84 4.48 8.04
C TYR A 59 -5.21 3.49 6.95
N VAL A 60 -4.58 3.62 5.80
CA VAL A 60 -4.79 2.76 4.65
C VAL A 60 -3.63 1.78 4.65
N ASN A 61 -3.95 0.50 4.88
CA ASN A 61 -2.97 -0.56 4.72
C ASN A 61 -2.62 -0.69 3.23
N SER A 62 -3.66 -0.66 2.39
CA SER A 62 -3.56 -1.16 1.04
C SER A 62 -4.77 -0.71 0.21
N TYR A 63 -4.63 -0.42 -1.09
CA TYR A 63 -5.76 -0.09 -1.98
C TYR A 63 -5.58 -0.54 -3.44
N SER A 64 -6.67 -0.60 -4.19
CA SER A 64 -6.67 -0.93 -5.60
C SER A 64 -7.67 -0.07 -6.38
N LEU A 65 -7.27 0.35 -7.59
CA LEU A 65 -8.15 1.05 -8.54
C LEU A 65 -8.98 0.02 -9.31
N LEU A 66 -10.30 0.11 -9.18
CA LEU A 66 -11.24 -0.74 -9.89
C LEU A 66 -11.47 -0.17 -11.30
N LYS A 67 -10.63 -0.61 -12.25
CA LYS A 67 -10.50 -0.03 -13.61
C LYS A 67 -11.84 0.13 -14.34
N LYS A 68 -12.77 -0.81 -14.19
CA LYS A 68 -14.08 -0.80 -14.86
C LYS A 68 -15.10 0.18 -14.26
N SER A 69 -14.95 0.55 -12.99
CA SER A 69 -15.96 1.31 -12.24
C SER A 69 -15.47 2.68 -11.76
N ASN A 70 -14.20 3.02 -11.96
CA ASN A 70 -13.60 4.27 -11.47
C ASN A 70 -13.76 4.43 -9.93
N LEU A 71 -13.74 3.29 -9.23
CA LEU A 71 -13.85 3.18 -7.79
C LEU A 71 -12.50 2.76 -7.19
N LEU A 72 -12.36 2.96 -5.88
CA LEU A 72 -11.23 2.51 -5.08
C LEU A 72 -11.71 1.42 -4.12
N LEU A 73 -11.06 0.27 -4.16
CA LEU A 73 -11.15 -0.72 -3.09
C LEU A 73 -10.05 -0.39 -2.07
N ILE A 74 -10.43 -0.14 -0.83
CA ILE A 74 -9.54 0.30 0.24
C ILE A 74 -9.60 -0.69 1.39
N ASN A 75 -8.43 -1.14 1.83
CA ASN A 75 -8.24 -1.88 3.06
C ASN A 75 -7.61 -0.95 4.09
N TYR A 76 -8.34 -0.69 5.15
CA TYR A 76 -7.86 0.17 6.23
C TYR A 76 -7.10 -0.64 7.26
N ASP A 77 -5.95 -0.09 7.65
CA ASP A 77 -5.26 -0.54 8.86
C ASP A 77 -5.88 0.14 10.08
N LYS A 78 -5.83 -0.57 11.21
CA LYS A 78 -6.55 -0.19 12.42
C LYS A 78 -5.91 1.06 13.03
N ASP A 79 -6.74 2.03 13.44
CA ASP A 79 -6.26 3.19 14.19
C ASP A 79 -5.69 2.70 15.53
N THR A 80 -4.36 2.79 15.66
CA THR A 80 -3.36 2.52 16.72
C THR A 80 -3.68 1.83 18.07
N VAL A 81 -4.93 1.72 18.55
CA VAL A 81 -5.23 1.33 19.95
C VAL A 81 -5.67 -0.12 20.10
N ASP A 82 -6.21 -0.72 19.06
CA ASP A 82 -6.80 -2.05 19.15
C ASP A 82 -6.39 -2.81 17.90
N ARG A 83 -5.83 -4.02 17.98
CA ARG A 83 -5.12 -4.70 16.86
C ARG A 83 -5.94 -5.77 16.12
N GLN A 84 -7.19 -5.97 16.51
CA GLN A 84 -8.03 -7.08 16.05
C GLN A 84 -9.20 -6.70 15.11
N SER A 85 -9.07 -5.80 14.13
CA SER A 85 -10.20 -5.53 13.20
C SER A 85 -9.77 -5.05 11.82
N THR A 86 -10.24 -5.75 10.79
CA THR A 86 -10.02 -5.37 9.40
C THR A 86 -11.22 -4.60 8.90
N SER A 87 -10.99 -3.51 8.15
CA SER A 87 -12.06 -2.78 7.47
C SER A 87 -11.77 -2.67 5.98
N LEU A 88 -12.77 -3.01 5.17
CA LEU A 88 -12.72 -2.96 3.72
C LEU A 88 -13.82 -2.03 3.22
N ALA A 89 -13.48 -1.11 2.33
CA ALA A 89 -14.45 -0.21 1.70
C ALA A 89 -14.28 -0.16 0.19
N ILE A 90 -15.39 0.06 -0.50
CA ILE A 90 -15.37 0.54 -1.88
C ILE A 90 -15.88 1.97 -1.85
N VAL A 91 -15.08 2.90 -2.37
CA VAL A 91 -15.40 4.33 -2.42
C VAL A 91 -15.26 4.87 -3.83
N ASN A 92 -15.97 5.96 -4.14
CA ASN A 92 -15.70 6.74 -5.35
C ASN A 92 -14.53 7.73 -5.13
N LYS A 93 -14.11 8.45 -6.17
CA LYS A 93 -13.04 9.46 -6.09
C LYS A 93 -13.34 10.65 -5.17
N SER A 94 -14.61 10.86 -4.81
CA SER A 94 -15.05 11.82 -3.79
C SER A 94 -15.08 11.23 -2.39
N PHE A 95 -14.60 9.99 -2.21
CA PHE A 95 -14.58 9.24 -0.96
C PHE A 95 -15.95 8.94 -0.35
N LYS A 96 -17.00 8.97 -1.17
CA LYS A 96 -18.30 8.45 -0.76
C LYS A 96 -18.23 6.92 -0.77
N SER A 97 -18.49 6.32 0.39
CA SER A 97 -18.60 4.86 0.51
C SER A 97 -19.81 4.33 -0.22
N ILE A 98 -19.57 3.28 -0.99
CA ILE A 98 -20.56 2.49 -1.73
C ILE A 98 -20.74 1.13 -1.04
N PHE A 99 -19.65 0.62 -0.46
CA PHE A 99 -19.63 -0.58 0.36
C PHE A 99 -18.67 -0.37 1.51
N HIS A 100 -19.02 -0.90 2.68
CA HIS A 100 -18.15 -0.93 3.85
C HIS A 100 -18.40 -2.21 4.63
N PHE A 101 -17.34 -2.94 4.94
CA PHE A 101 -17.38 -4.16 5.72
C PHE A 101 -16.31 -4.10 6.79
N LYS A 102 -16.71 -4.31 8.04
CA LYS A 102 -15.82 -4.32 9.20
C LYS A 102 -16.01 -5.62 9.96
N THR A 103 -14.90 -6.28 10.29
CA THR A 103 -14.92 -7.48 11.13
C THR A 103 -13.73 -7.49 12.08
N THR A 104 -13.87 -8.19 13.20
CA THR A 104 -12.76 -8.51 14.11
C THR A 104 -12.05 -9.81 13.74
N ASP A 105 -12.64 -10.59 12.85
CA ASP A 105 -12.13 -11.88 12.39
C ASP A 105 -11.18 -11.71 11.18
N TYR A 106 -10.61 -12.82 10.70
CA TYR A 106 -9.76 -12.80 9.51
C TYR A 106 -10.63 -12.58 8.26
N LEU A 107 -10.27 -11.56 7.46
CA LEU A 107 -10.97 -11.23 6.23
C LEU A 107 -10.11 -11.60 5.02
N HIS A 108 -10.62 -12.51 4.21
CA HIS A 108 -10.08 -12.81 2.88
C HIS A 108 -11.02 -12.25 1.83
N TYR A 109 -10.47 -11.70 0.75
CA TYR A 109 -11.29 -11.14 -0.31
C TYR A 109 -10.58 -11.16 -1.65
N THR A 110 -11.36 -11.17 -2.72
CA THR A 110 -10.88 -11.00 -4.09
C THR A 110 -11.87 -10.19 -4.91
N PHE A 111 -11.35 -9.43 -5.86
CA PHE A 111 -12.14 -8.71 -6.84
C PHE A 111 -12.05 -9.42 -8.18
N ASP A 112 -13.20 -9.80 -8.73
CA ASP A 112 -13.28 -10.39 -10.05
C ASP A 112 -13.63 -9.33 -11.09
N GLU A 113 -12.64 -8.97 -11.92
CA GLU A 113 -12.84 -7.99 -13.00
C GLU A 113 -13.87 -8.47 -14.03
N LYS A 114 -14.04 -9.79 -14.23
CA LYS A 114 -14.98 -10.32 -15.25
C LYS A 114 -16.42 -10.04 -14.85
N THR A 115 -16.80 -10.40 -13.63
CA THR A 115 -18.14 -10.18 -13.10
C THR A 115 -18.35 -8.80 -12.48
N ASN A 116 -17.26 -8.05 -12.26
CA ASN A 116 -17.25 -6.80 -11.50
C ASN A 116 -17.85 -6.97 -10.10
N SER A 117 -17.42 -8.03 -9.41
CA SER A 117 -17.91 -8.42 -8.09
C SER A 117 -16.77 -8.60 -7.10
N LEU A 118 -16.99 -8.16 -5.86
CA LEU A 118 -16.10 -8.40 -4.73
C LEU A 118 -16.60 -9.62 -3.97
N PHE A 119 -15.75 -10.62 -3.80
CA PHE A 119 -16.00 -11.81 -3.00
C PHE A 119 -15.25 -11.68 -1.69
N LEU A 120 -15.92 -11.93 -0.56
CA LEU A 120 -15.31 -11.89 0.77
C LEU A 120 -15.63 -13.17 1.54
N ILE A 121 -14.66 -13.57 2.36
CA ILE A 121 -14.74 -14.68 3.30
C ILE A 121 -14.28 -14.16 4.66
N GLU A 122 -15.19 -14.22 5.63
CA GLU A 122 -14.90 -14.00 7.05
C GLU A 122 -14.62 -15.37 7.68
N ASN A 123 -13.44 -15.50 8.27
CA ASN A 123 -12.91 -16.75 8.82
C ASN A 123 -12.57 -16.57 10.30
N THR A 124 -13.04 -17.47 11.15
CA THR A 124 -12.54 -17.60 12.52
C THR A 124 -11.36 -18.57 12.51
N GLY A 125 -10.52 -18.60 13.54
CA GLY A 125 -9.47 -19.62 13.63
C GLY A 125 -9.98 -21.08 13.54
N GLU A 126 -11.30 -21.27 13.66
CA GLU A 126 -12.01 -22.55 13.66
C GLU A 126 -12.69 -22.89 12.32
N GLY A 127 -12.87 -21.93 11.40
CA GLY A 127 -13.56 -22.18 10.13
C GLY A 127 -14.23 -20.97 9.49
N ILE A 128 -14.76 -21.16 8.28
CA ILE A 128 -15.46 -20.10 7.57
C ILE A 128 -16.79 -19.76 8.26
N LYS A 129 -16.86 -18.54 8.78
CA LYS A 129 -18.06 -17.97 9.41
C LYS A 129 -19.05 -17.49 8.36
N LYS A 130 -18.59 -16.71 7.38
CA LYS A 130 -19.48 -16.05 6.41
C LYS A 130 -18.83 -15.84 5.05
N GLY A 131 -19.61 -16.03 3.99
CA GLY A 131 -19.30 -15.58 2.64
C GLY A 131 -20.15 -14.39 2.22
N ILE A 132 -19.57 -13.48 1.45
CA ILE A 132 -20.24 -12.28 0.94
C ILE A 132 -19.85 -12.07 -0.52
N ILE A 133 -20.82 -11.68 -1.34
CA ILE A 133 -20.62 -11.22 -2.71
C ILE A 133 -21.23 -9.82 -2.79
N PHE A 134 -20.43 -8.85 -3.20
CA PHE A 134 -20.89 -7.50 -3.48
C PHE A 134 -20.78 -7.20 -4.97
N ASN A 135 -21.92 -6.94 -5.59
CA ASN A 135 -22.01 -6.58 -7.00
C ASN A 135 -21.76 -5.08 -7.17
N ILE A 136 -20.64 -4.74 -7.81
CA ILE A 136 -20.22 -3.35 -7.94
C ILE A 136 -21.09 -2.58 -8.94
N ASN A 137 -21.67 -3.25 -9.94
CA ASN A 137 -22.55 -2.56 -10.89
C ASN A 137 -23.88 -2.15 -10.23
N LEU A 138 -24.40 -3.01 -9.36
CA LEU A 138 -25.71 -2.80 -8.71
C LEU A 138 -25.60 -2.08 -7.36
N HIS A 139 -24.38 -1.88 -6.86
CA HIS A 139 -24.11 -1.37 -5.51
C HIS A 139 -24.87 -2.16 -4.42
N LYS A 140 -24.91 -3.49 -4.55
CA LYS A 140 -25.73 -4.35 -3.69
C LYS A 140 -24.98 -5.61 -3.27
N THR A 141 -25.18 -5.99 -2.02
CA THR A 141 -24.76 -7.31 -1.51
C THR A 141 -25.74 -8.37 -1.98
N GLU A 142 -25.22 -9.44 -2.60
CA GLU A 142 -26.01 -10.56 -3.06
C GLU A 142 -26.42 -11.47 -1.89
N PHE A 143 -27.58 -12.09 -2.02
CA PHE A 143 -28.02 -13.11 -1.06
C PHE A 143 -27.38 -14.45 -1.43
N ILE A 144 -26.79 -15.12 -0.43
CA ILE A 144 -26.03 -16.36 -0.62
C ILE A 144 -26.64 -17.45 0.25
N HIS A 145 -27.02 -18.56 -0.37
CA HIS A 145 -27.50 -19.74 0.32
C HIS A 145 -26.35 -20.65 0.72
N GLU A 146 -26.28 -21.03 2.00
CA GLU A 146 -25.31 -22.02 2.46
C GLU A 146 -25.75 -23.43 2.02
N LEU A 147 -24.82 -24.18 1.42
CA LEU A 147 -25.03 -25.56 1.03
C LEU A 147 -24.61 -26.49 2.17
N ASN A 148 -25.50 -27.43 2.50
CA ASN A 148 -25.13 -28.67 3.17
C ASN A 148 -24.97 -29.79 2.12
N GLU A 149 -24.54 -30.98 2.57
CA GLU A 149 -24.28 -32.10 1.66
C GLU A 149 -25.51 -32.49 0.83
N LYS A 150 -26.67 -32.62 1.48
CA LYS A 150 -27.91 -32.99 0.81
C LYS A 150 -28.34 -31.95 -0.23
N ALA A 151 -28.22 -30.67 0.09
CA ALA A 151 -28.56 -29.58 -0.82
C ALA A 151 -27.59 -29.54 -2.01
N TYR A 152 -26.31 -29.79 -1.78
CA TYR A 152 -25.31 -29.87 -2.84
C TYR A 152 -25.61 -31.03 -3.80
N GLU A 153 -25.82 -32.25 -3.31
CA GLU A 153 -26.10 -33.40 -4.18
C GLU A 153 -27.33 -33.20 -5.07
N ASN A 154 -28.36 -32.52 -4.57
CA ASN A 154 -29.58 -32.22 -5.33
C ASN A 154 -29.38 -31.12 -6.39
N LEU A 155 -28.38 -30.24 -6.21
CA LEU A 155 -28.18 -29.05 -7.04
C LEU A 155 -26.93 -29.11 -7.91
N LYS A 156 -25.98 -30.03 -7.67
CA LYS A 156 -24.63 -30.02 -8.27
C LYS A 156 -24.61 -29.88 -9.79
N GLU A 157 -25.51 -30.56 -10.51
CA GLU A 157 -25.62 -30.48 -11.97
C GLU A 157 -26.12 -29.12 -12.50
N LYS A 158 -26.66 -28.27 -11.61
CA LYS A 158 -27.18 -26.93 -11.90
C LYS A 158 -26.28 -25.82 -11.36
N LEU A 159 -25.19 -26.17 -10.67
CA LEU A 159 -24.29 -25.22 -10.03
C LEU A 159 -23.04 -25.03 -10.89
N LYS A 160 -22.69 -23.77 -11.10
CA LYS A 160 -21.42 -23.38 -11.72
C LYS A 160 -20.54 -22.70 -10.69
N VAL A 161 -19.30 -23.14 -10.57
CA VAL A 161 -18.29 -22.47 -9.73
C VAL A 161 -18.01 -21.08 -10.28
N ILE A 162 -17.97 -20.11 -9.38
CA ILE A 162 -17.59 -18.73 -9.71
C ILE A 162 -16.24 -18.39 -9.08
N LYS A 163 -16.06 -18.79 -7.81
CA LYS A 163 -14.84 -18.55 -7.05
C LYS A 163 -14.61 -19.64 -6.02
N HIS A 164 -13.35 -19.89 -5.73
CA HIS A 164 -12.89 -20.86 -4.76
C HIS A 164 -11.82 -20.21 -3.87
N PHE A 165 -11.98 -20.35 -2.57
CA PHE A 165 -11.04 -19.91 -1.56
C PHE A 165 -10.35 -21.12 -0.94
N THR A 166 -9.02 -21.20 -1.08
CA THR A 166 -8.21 -22.31 -0.54
C THR A 166 -7.03 -21.75 0.27
N PRO A 167 -7.16 -21.52 1.58
CA PRO A 167 -6.02 -21.03 2.34
C PRO A 167 -4.91 -22.09 2.39
N ASN A 168 -3.73 -21.68 2.84
CA ASN A 168 -2.64 -22.59 3.19
C ASN A 168 -3.03 -23.40 4.45
N GLY A 169 -3.91 -24.40 4.31
CA GLY A 169 -4.38 -25.27 5.40
C GLY A 169 -5.57 -26.14 5.00
N ASN A 170 -5.72 -27.32 5.62
CA ASN A 170 -6.57 -28.42 5.12
C ASN A 170 -8.08 -28.29 5.38
N PHE A 171 -8.58 -27.29 6.11
CA PHE A 171 -9.98 -27.28 6.59
C PHE A 171 -10.76 -25.95 6.41
N THR A 172 -10.14 -24.89 5.91
CA THR A 172 -10.77 -23.55 5.80
C THR A 172 -11.08 -23.18 4.35
N GLU A 173 -11.76 -24.07 3.63
CA GLU A 173 -12.07 -23.88 2.22
C GLU A 173 -13.47 -23.31 2.00
N ALA A 174 -13.67 -22.55 0.92
CA ALA A 174 -15.01 -22.15 0.50
C ALA A 174 -15.15 -22.10 -1.01
N ILE A 175 -16.27 -22.58 -1.54
CA ILE A 175 -16.58 -22.52 -2.97
C ILE A 175 -17.89 -21.77 -3.16
N PHE A 176 -17.83 -20.69 -3.95
CA PHE A 176 -18.98 -19.91 -4.38
C PHE A 176 -19.52 -20.44 -5.70
N PHE A 177 -20.82 -20.65 -5.76
CA PHE A 177 -21.54 -21.11 -6.96
C PHE A 177 -22.61 -20.12 -7.38
N VAL A 178 -22.98 -20.18 -8.66
CA VAL A 178 -24.23 -19.63 -9.19
C VAL A 178 -25.04 -20.75 -9.82
N SER A 179 -26.35 -20.77 -9.58
CA SER A 179 -27.25 -21.67 -10.28
C SER A 179 -27.63 -21.15 -11.65
N ASN A 180 -28.16 -22.00 -12.52
CA ASN A 180 -28.72 -21.57 -13.81
C ASN A 180 -29.82 -20.48 -13.68
N GLY A 181 -30.47 -20.38 -12.51
CA GLY A 181 -31.47 -19.34 -12.21
C GLY A 181 -30.87 -18.04 -11.64
N GLY A 182 -29.54 -17.92 -11.55
CA GLY A 182 -28.84 -16.74 -11.04
C GLY A 182 -28.78 -16.64 -9.51
N GLN A 183 -29.16 -17.68 -8.77
CA GLN A 183 -29.05 -17.70 -7.30
C GLN A 183 -27.63 -18.06 -6.88
N PHE A 184 -27.12 -17.39 -5.84
CA PHE A 184 -25.77 -17.63 -5.32
C PHE A 184 -25.78 -18.62 -4.16
N TYR A 185 -24.78 -19.49 -4.13
CA TYR A 185 -24.58 -20.49 -3.10
C TYR A 185 -23.14 -20.52 -2.61
N ILE A 186 -22.93 -21.01 -1.39
CA ILE A 186 -21.60 -21.25 -0.83
C ILE A 186 -21.53 -22.62 -0.15
N ALA A 187 -20.52 -23.41 -0.52
CA ALA A 187 -20.06 -24.54 0.27
C ALA A 187 -18.86 -24.09 1.12
N LYS A 188 -18.75 -24.57 2.37
CA LYS A 188 -17.70 -24.18 3.32
C LYS A 188 -17.03 -25.42 3.94
N ASN A 189 -15.81 -25.24 4.41
CA ASN A 189 -15.03 -26.19 5.21
C ASN A 189 -14.97 -27.59 4.57
N GLU A 190 -15.36 -28.64 5.30
CA GLU A 190 -15.30 -30.04 4.86
C GLU A 190 -16.05 -30.30 3.55
N LEU A 191 -17.24 -29.70 3.39
CA LEU A 191 -18.01 -29.86 2.16
C LEU A 191 -17.26 -29.25 0.96
N ALA A 192 -16.72 -28.04 1.11
CA ALA A 192 -15.91 -27.41 0.07
C ALA A 192 -14.69 -28.27 -0.28
N SER A 193 -13.94 -28.73 0.74
CA SER A 193 -12.74 -29.56 0.57
C SER A 193 -13.01 -30.90 -0.11
N ARG A 194 -14.20 -31.49 0.10
CA ARG A 194 -14.59 -32.67 -0.67
C ARG A 194 -14.89 -32.33 -2.11
N ILE A 195 -15.67 -31.28 -2.36
CA ILE A 195 -16.05 -30.86 -3.71
C ILE A 195 -14.82 -30.51 -4.55
N SER A 196 -13.82 -29.83 -3.99
CA SER A 196 -12.63 -29.42 -4.74
C SER A 196 -11.71 -30.57 -5.16
N LYS A 197 -11.82 -31.74 -4.53
CA LYS A 197 -11.09 -32.95 -4.94
C LYS A 197 -11.71 -33.60 -6.16
N ASP A 198 -13.03 -33.49 -6.31
CA ASP A 198 -13.81 -34.15 -7.37
C ASP A 198 -14.09 -33.22 -8.55
N MET A 199 -13.95 -31.90 -8.36
CA MET A 199 -14.24 -30.88 -9.37
C MET A 199 -12.96 -30.26 -9.92
N ALA A 200 -12.87 -30.15 -11.25
CA ALA A 200 -11.76 -29.45 -11.90
C ALA A 200 -11.87 -27.93 -11.66
N LEU A 201 -11.11 -27.42 -10.69
CA LEU A 201 -11.02 -25.99 -10.39
C LEU A 201 -9.85 -25.39 -11.17
N THR A 202 -10.09 -24.29 -11.89
CA THR A 202 -9.03 -23.62 -12.63
C THR A 202 -8.29 -22.63 -11.73
N ALA A 203 -7.02 -22.34 -12.06
CA ALA A 203 -6.24 -21.36 -11.31
C ALA A 203 -6.89 -19.94 -11.30
N GLY A 204 -7.76 -19.62 -12.26
CA GLY A 204 -8.49 -18.34 -12.32
C GLY A 204 -9.71 -18.26 -11.39
N ASP A 205 -10.18 -19.40 -10.89
CA ASP A 205 -11.30 -19.49 -9.95
C ASP A 205 -10.80 -19.38 -8.51
N ASN A 206 -9.56 -19.80 -8.27
CA ASN A 206 -8.95 -19.81 -6.95
C ASN A 206 -8.50 -18.41 -6.51
N PHE A 207 -8.75 -18.07 -5.25
CA PHE A 207 -8.17 -16.90 -4.62
C PHE A 207 -7.71 -17.25 -3.20
N ASN A 208 -6.43 -17.04 -2.93
CA ASN A 208 -5.82 -17.34 -1.62
C ASN A 208 -5.21 -16.09 -0.99
N PHE A 209 -5.24 -14.96 -1.71
CA PHE A 209 -4.54 -13.73 -1.37
C PHE A 209 -5.33 -12.47 -1.75
N LEU A 210 -4.90 -11.36 -1.14
CA LEU A 210 -5.29 -10.00 -1.48
C LEU A 210 -5.19 -9.76 -3.00
N VAL A 211 -6.18 -9.03 -3.53
CA VAL A 211 -6.15 -8.39 -4.86
C VAL A 211 -4.77 -7.77 -5.11
N SER A 212 -4.35 -7.63 -6.38
CA SER A 212 -3.21 -6.78 -6.74
C SER A 212 -3.44 -5.39 -6.15
N ILE A 213 -2.80 -5.13 -5.03
CA ILE A 213 -2.96 -3.93 -4.23
C ILE A 213 -1.61 -3.22 -4.24
N VAL A 214 -1.67 -1.93 -4.54
CA VAL A 214 -0.50 -1.06 -4.51
C VAL A 214 -0.03 -0.95 -3.06
N MET A 215 1.18 -1.45 -2.81
CA MET A 215 1.89 -1.33 -1.53
C MET A 215 3.01 -0.31 -1.67
N ALA A 216 3.51 0.22 -0.54
CA ALA A 216 4.68 1.09 -0.53
C ALA A 216 5.88 0.43 -1.27
N GLY A 217 6.37 1.07 -2.33
CA GLY A 217 7.47 0.56 -3.17
C GLY A 217 7.06 -0.34 -4.34
N ASP A 218 5.75 -0.49 -4.61
CA ASP A 218 5.24 -1.13 -5.82
C ASP A 218 5.68 -0.37 -7.09
N THR A 219 6.07 -1.10 -8.14
CA THR A 219 6.43 -0.53 -9.45
C THR A 219 5.28 0.17 -10.16
N SER A 220 4.05 -0.09 -9.74
CA SER A 220 2.84 0.55 -10.25
C SER A 220 2.49 1.87 -9.54
N ILE A 221 3.39 2.43 -8.73
CA ILE A 221 3.21 3.77 -8.16
C ILE A 221 3.52 4.83 -9.23
N HIS A 222 2.60 5.76 -9.45
CA HIS A 222 2.73 6.82 -10.46
C HIS A 222 2.79 8.19 -9.81
N SER A 223 3.70 9.04 -10.30
CA SER A 223 3.87 10.40 -9.78
C SER A 223 4.28 11.33 -10.93
N ASN A 224 3.29 11.96 -11.56
CA ASN A 224 3.51 12.90 -12.68
C ASN A 224 3.53 14.36 -12.17
N SER A 225 2.52 14.70 -11.38
CA SER A 225 2.26 16.01 -10.79
C SER A 225 3.15 16.27 -9.56
N ILE A 226 3.53 15.25 -8.81
CA ILE A 226 4.40 15.33 -7.63
C ILE A 226 5.85 15.01 -8.04
N GLN A 227 6.78 15.92 -7.77
CA GLN A 227 8.17 15.80 -8.23
C GLN A 227 9.16 16.17 -7.12
N LEU A 228 10.15 15.31 -6.90
CA LEU A 228 11.32 15.62 -6.10
C LEU A 228 12.19 16.62 -6.86
N PHE A 229 12.54 17.75 -6.25
CA PHE A 229 13.40 18.75 -6.89
C PHE A 229 14.67 19.06 -6.11
N ASP A 230 14.73 18.73 -4.82
CA ASP A 230 15.94 18.88 -4.00
C ASP A 230 15.97 17.85 -2.86
N LYS A 231 17.17 17.56 -2.35
CA LYS A 231 17.38 16.77 -1.14
C LYS A 231 18.55 17.35 -0.35
N THR A 232 18.48 17.30 0.97
CA THR A 232 19.53 17.86 1.83
C THR A 232 19.81 16.92 2.99
N VAL A 233 21.07 16.54 3.19
CA VAL A 233 21.49 15.71 4.33
C VAL A 233 21.41 16.54 5.61
N ILE A 234 20.71 16.00 6.62
CA ILE A 234 20.55 16.63 7.94
C ILE A 234 21.36 15.93 9.01
N SER A 235 21.74 14.68 8.80
CA SER A 235 22.65 13.93 9.67
C SER A 235 23.19 12.70 8.95
N ASN A 236 24.34 12.22 9.43
CA ASN A 236 24.94 10.96 9.02
C ASN A 236 25.01 10.05 10.24
N ARG A 237 24.74 8.77 10.03
CA ARG A 237 24.87 7.73 11.05
C ARG A 237 25.73 6.62 10.47
N ILE A 238 26.75 6.18 11.21
CA ILE A 238 27.56 5.02 10.80
C ILE A 238 26.63 3.80 10.70
N LYS A 239 26.64 3.13 9.54
CA LYS A 239 25.98 1.85 9.33
C LYS A 239 26.55 0.85 10.33
N ARG A 240 25.71 -0.03 10.89
CA ARG A 240 26.22 -1.12 11.72
C ARG A 240 27.14 -2.00 10.87
N LEU A 241 28.44 -1.96 11.17
CA LEU A 241 29.48 -2.76 10.50
C LEU A 241 29.40 -4.25 10.85
N ILE A 242 28.62 -4.62 11.89
CA ILE A 242 28.32 -6.00 12.26
C ILE A 242 26.80 -6.14 12.32
N VAL A 243 26.23 -6.79 11.31
CA VAL A 243 24.85 -7.29 11.32
C VAL A 243 24.95 -8.76 11.74
N ILE A 244 24.69 -9.07 13.01
CA ILE A 244 24.36 -10.45 13.39
C ILE A 244 22.96 -10.67 12.85
N GLY A 245 22.87 -11.31 11.68
CA GLY A 245 21.61 -11.55 11.00
C GLY A 245 20.73 -12.50 11.81
N THR A 246 19.59 -12.02 12.30
CA THR A 246 18.45 -12.92 12.50
C THR A 246 17.85 -13.19 11.13
N PRO A 247 17.72 -14.45 10.69
CA PRO A 247 17.17 -14.77 9.39
C PRO A 247 15.69 -14.40 9.37
N SER A 248 15.32 -13.32 8.69
CA SER A 248 13.94 -13.08 8.29
C SER A 248 13.75 -13.60 6.87
N SER A 249 12.80 -14.53 6.75
CA SER A 249 12.38 -15.27 5.56
C SER A 249 12.24 -14.45 4.27
N ASN A 250 12.67 -15.07 3.16
CA ASN A 250 12.37 -14.86 1.75
C ASN A 250 11.45 -13.68 1.35
N SER A 251 11.89 -12.91 0.35
CA SER A 251 11.02 -12.54 -0.78
C SER A 251 11.81 -12.01 -1.99
N SER A 252 11.72 -12.82 -3.06
CA SER A 252 11.58 -12.46 -4.48
C SER A 252 12.41 -11.33 -5.10
N ASP A 253 13.17 -11.72 -6.12
CA ASP A 253 13.72 -10.93 -7.22
C ASP A 253 12.64 -10.11 -7.96
N SER A 254 12.21 -9.01 -7.35
CA SER A 254 11.57 -7.93 -8.07
C SER A 254 12.48 -6.71 -7.95
N LYS A 255 13.01 -6.25 -9.10
CA LYS A 255 13.76 -5.00 -9.20
C LYS A 255 12.82 -3.85 -8.81
N LYS A 256 12.79 -3.52 -7.52
CA LYS A 256 12.18 -2.28 -7.02
C LYS A 256 12.87 -1.10 -7.71
N PRO A 257 12.15 -0.02 -8.06
CA PRO A 257 12.81 1.21 -8.47
C PRO A 257 13.54 1.75 -7.23
N MET A 258 14.83 1.39 -7.10
CA MET A 258 15.70 1.87 -6.04
C MET A 258 15.93 3.36 -6.25
N ILE A 259 15.37 4.21 -5.39
CA ILE A 259 16.06 5.47 -5.10
C ILE A 259 17.39 5.07 -4.46
N ASP A 260 18.49 5.54 -5.05
CA ASP A 260 19.86 5.11 -4.75
C ASP A 260 20.10 4.88 -3.26
N GLU A 261 20.43 3.65 -2.89
CA GLU A 261 20.85 3.31 -1.53
C GLU A 261 22.07 4.16 -1.14
N ASP A 262 22.13 4.59 0.13
CA ASP A 262 23.31 5.27 0.65
C ASP A 262 24.54 4.38 0.47
N LYS A 263 25.43 4.74 -0.46
CA LYS A 263 26.70 4.03 -0.65
C LYS A 263 27.67 4.35 0.49
N GLY A 264 28.49 3.37 0.87
CA GLY A 264 29.54 3.52 1.87
C GLY A 264 29.09 3.19 3.31
N TRP A 265 29.83 3.73 4.29
CA TRP A 265 29.71 3.39 5.71
C TRP A 265 28.65 4.18 6.47
N PHE A 266 28.00 5.15 5.83
CA PHE A 266 27.05 6.04 6.50
C PHE A 266 25.65 5.92 5.90
N SER A 267 24.66 5.78 6.77
CA SER A 267 23.25 6.07 6.46
C SER A 267 23.00 7.57 6.67
N LYS A 268 22.17 8.18 5.83
CA LYS A 268 21.91 9.61 5.86
C LYS A 268 20.44 9.90 6.09
N SER A 269 20.15 10.71 7.09
CA SER A 269 18.83 11.34 7.20
C SER A 269 18.81 12.56 6.28
N ARG A 270 17.69 12.77 5.58
CA ARG A 270 17.55 13.86 4.62
C ARG A 270 16.23 14.60 4.79
N TYR A 271 16.23 15.87 4.42
CA TYR A 271 15.05 16.52 3.88
C TYR A 271 14.92 16.24 2.40
N TYR A 272 13.71 15.92 1.98
CA TYR A 272 13.33 15.82 0.58
C TYR A 272 12.32 16.92 0.30
N PHE A 273 12.56 17.68 -0.76
CA PHE A 273 11.74 18.80 -1.16
C PHE A 273 10.99 18.45 -2.44
N PHE A 274 9.68 18.46 -2.33
CA PHE A 274 8.77 18.09 -3.40
C PHE A 274 7.97 19.30 -3.87
N LYS A 275 7.55 19.24 -5.11
CA LYS A 275 6.56 20.16 -5.66
C LYS A 275 5.39 19.41 -6.29
N ILE A 276 4.18 19.93 -6.08
CA ILE A 276 2.97 19.56 -6.81
C ILE A 276 2.80 20.57 -7.95
N LYS A 277 2.62 20.08 -9.17
CA LYS A 277 2.40 20.86 -10.39
C LYS A 277 0.96 20.73 -10.87
N PHE A 278 0.28 21.87 -11.01
CA PHE A 278 -1.03 22.02 -11.64
C PHE A 278 -0.90 22.98 -12.82
N ASN A 279 -0.69 22.45 -14.02
CA ASN A 279 -0.42 23.24 -15.21
C ASN A 279 0.68 24.31 -14.96
N LYS A 280 0.33 25.59 -14.83
CA LYS A 280 1.27 26.70 -14.58
C LYS A 280 1.58 26.98 -13.10
N THR A 281 0.87 26.33 -12.18
CA THR A 281 1.03 26.55 -10.73
C THR A 281 1.88 25.46 -10.09
N GLU A 282 2.80 25.87 -9.21
CA GLU A 282 3.64 24.96 -8.44
C GLU A 282 3.51 25.28 -6.95
N VAL A 283 3.41 24.23 -6.14
CA VAL A 283 3.35 24.35 -4.69
C VAL A 283 4.33 23.38 -4.06
N LYS A 284 5.09 23.83 -3.05
CA LYS A 284 6.20 23.05 -2.47
C LYS A 284 5.88 22.57 -1.07
N PHE A 285 6.48 21.45 -0.70
CA PHE A 285 6.50 20.91 0.66
C PHE A 285 7.78 20.11 0.89
N LYS A 286 8.12 19.84 2.16
CA LYS A 286 9.25 18.97 2.52
C LYS A 286 8.83 17.82 3.43
N THR A 287 9.61 16.75 3.41
CA THR A 287 9.42 15.58 4.27
C THR A 287 10.75 14.91 4.61
N HIS A 288 10.78 14.13 5.68
CA HIS A 288 11.87 13.23 6.02
C HIS A 288 11.59 11.85 5.41
N LEU A 289 11.79 11.65 4.09
CA LEU A 289 11.72 10.27 3.58
C LEU A 289 12.80 9.43 4.25
N PHE A 290 12.44 8.22 4.63
CA PHE A 290 13.39 7.22 5.11
C PHE A 290 13.51 6.14 4.04
N TYR A 291 14.68 5.52 3.95
CA TYR A 291 14.85 4.24 3.28
C TYR A 291 13.82 3.25 3.86
N ASN A 292 12.88 2.73 3.06
CA ASN A 292 11.67 2.01 3.50
C ASN A 292 10.58 2.85 4.21
N SER A 293 10.47 4.16 3.96
CA SER A 293 9.33 4.93 4.50
C SER A 293 8.05 4.72 3.70
N ASP A 294 6.92 4.64 4.39
CA ASP A 294 5.54 4.65 3.88
C ASP A 294 5.13 5.92 3.10
N VAL A 295 6.08 6.81 2.85
CA VAL A 295 5.86 8.10 2.19
C VAL A 295 6.16 7.96 0.70
N TYR A 296 5.41 7.08 0.02
CA TYR A 296 5.31 7.06 -1.43
C TYR A 296 4.14 7.93 -1.87
N PHE A 297 4.27 8.59 -3.01
CA PHE A 297 3.19 9.35 -3.62
C PHE A 297 2.65 8.56 -4.81
N ASP A 298 1.37 8.19 -4.75
CA ASP A 298 0.67 7.61 -5.92
C ASP A 298 -0.50 8.52 -6.31
N GLU A 299 -0.50 8.96 -7.56
CA GLU A 299 -1.52 9.84 -8.11
C GLU A 299 -2.72 9.03 -8.61
N LEU A 300 -3.87 9.21 -7.98
CA LEU A 300 -5.11 8.46 -8.28
C LEU A 300 -6.01 9.22 -9.27
N SER A 301 -5.64 10.46 -9.58
CA SER A 301 -6.27 11.30 -10.58
C SER A 301 -5.24 12.25 -11.18
N GLU A 302 -5.33 12.50 -12.47
CA GLU A 302 -4.46 13.46 -13.14
C GLU A 302 -5.21 14.80 -13.32
N PRO A 303 -4.78 15.89 -12.65
CA PRO A 303 -5.37 17.20 -12.84
C PRO A 303 -5.01 17.75 -14.23
N LYS A 304 -6.01 18.14 -15.02
CA LYS A 304 -5.87 18.73 -16.35
C LYS A 304 -5.82 20.26 -16.29
N THR A 305 -6.47 20.84 -15.29
CA THR A 305 -6.57 22.29 -15.09
C THR A 305 -6.08 22.71 -13.72
N SER A 306 -5.78 24.00 -13.52
CA SER A 306 -5.39 24.56 -12.22
C SER A 306 -6.51 24.58 -11.17
N THR A 307 -7.74 24.22 -11.55
CA THR A 307 -8.91 24.15 -10.67
C THR A 307 -9.32 22.72 -10.33
N ASP A 308 -8.66 21.73 -10.92
CA ASP A 308 -8.97 20.33 -10.66
C ASP A 308 -8.54 19.93 -9.24
N THR A 309 -9.00 18.76 -8.81
CA THR A 309 -8.53 18.14 -7.56
C THR A 309 -7.58 17.01 -7.90
N LEU A 310 -6.37 17.07 -7.36
CA LEU A 310 -5.43 15.96 -7.34
C LEU A 310 -5.76 15.10 -6.13
N LEU A 311 -6.29 13.92 -6.38
CA LEU A 311 -6.37 12.83 -5.42
C LEU A 311 -5.09 12.01 -5.48
N TYR A 312 -4.44 11.83 -4.33
CA TYR A 312 -3.22 11.03 -4.24
C TYR A 312 -3.14 10.31 -2.89
N TYR A 313 -2.33 9.25 -2.85
CA TYR A 313 -1.98 8.50 -1.66
C TYR A 313 -0.59 8.92 -1.16
N ALA A 314 -0.43 9.12 0.15
CA ALA A 314 0.85 9.32 0.81
C ALA A 314 0.76 9.01 2.32
N GLN A 315 1.81 8.47 2.92
CA GLN A 315 1.88 8.23 4.38
C GLN A 315 0.68 7.42 4.90
N ASN A 316 0.30 6.35 4.20
CA ASN A 316 -0.83 5.49 4.54
C ASN A 316 -2.17 6.24 4.62
N ARG A 317 -2.32 7.31 3.84
CA ARG A 317 -3.51 8.17 3.84
C ARG A 317 -3.79 8.70 2.45
N PHE A 318 -5.06 8.98 2.17
CA PHE A 318 -5.45 9.68 0.96
C PHE A 318 -5.60 11.19 1.20
N TYR A 319 -5.18 11.96 0.21
CA TYR A 319 -5.20 13.40 0.23
C TYR A 319 -5.87 13.95 -1.04
N GLN A 320 -6.63 15.02 -0.86
CA GLN A 320 -7.14 15.85 -1.94
C GLN A 320 -6.43 17.21 -1.89
N PHE A 321 -5.75 17.53 -2.98
CA PHE A 321 -5.12 18.82 -3.20
C PHE A 321 -5.86 19.59 -4.28
N TYR A 322 -6.24 20.83 -3.98
CA TYR A 322 -6.98 21.70 -4.90
C TYR A 322 -6.80 23.18 -4.55
N LYS A 323 -7.06 24.06 -5.52
CA LYS A 323 -7.09 25.52 -5.31
C LYS A 323 -8.37 25.92 -4.58
N LYS A 324 -8.27 26.79 -3.57
CA LYS A 324 -9.43 27.37 -2.89
C LYS A 324 -10.22 28.25 -3.85
N ARG A 325 -11.54 28.29 -3.66
CA ARG A 325 -12.44 29.13 -4.43
C ARG A 325 -12.59 30.49 -3.78
#